data_AF-L7W9T4-F1
#
_entry.id   AF-L7W9T4-F1
#
_cell.length_a   1.000
_cell.length_b   1.000
_cell.length_c   1.000
_cell.angle_alpha   90.00
_cell.angle_beta   90.00
_cell.angle_gamma   90.00
#
_symmetry.space_group_name_H-M   'P 1'
#
loop_
_entity.id
_entity.type
_entity.pdbx_description
1 polymer ?
#
loop_
_entity_poly.entity_id
_entity_poly.type
_entity_poly.pdbx_seq_one_letter_code
_entity_poly.pdbx_strand_id
1 'polypeptide(L)'
;MKTANFLKMFALFLAIGITSCTSESTDEDGGNNAGLTLSASKTRVYDFSLITFTVMNGNTDVTSSAVISVDGAPISGNSFNVSGVGTKTATAVFNGENTNSLNIDVINPSFSTKALIEDYTGAWCGWCPRISQGIIDLHNTPGGEDVIAVAVHNGDSMEFPLEAQMRSQFGVNGFPTGILNRNGEWNSASAHAMNLTQPMSLLNSVKPLGLAINSSMSGNSVSATIKVGFDLDTENMKLVAMLLENGKVAAQTNYTNNWGGVSTISNFEHNDILRAAFTDVFGDAIPADQQVGGSEYSVTLSANIPAGTNTTDMDIVAFVVDGSGKVVNVQHAEVGANVDFD
;
A
#
# COMPACT_ATOMS: atom_id res chain seq x y z
N MET A 1 -58.15 -33.52 16.37
CA MET A 1 -57.83 -33.76 14.96
C MET A 1 -56.33 -33.92 14.82
N LYS A 2 -55.91 -35.17 14.54
CA LYS A 2 -54.61 -35.70 14.09
C LYS A 2 -53.30 -34.99 14.51
N THR A 3 -52.69 -35.56 15.54
CA THR A 3 -51.23 -35.56 15.81
C THR A 3 -50.52 -36.50 14.84
N ALA A 4 -49.39 -36.08 14.25
CA ALA A 4 -48.53 -36.92 13.42
C ALA A 4 -47.24 -37.28 14.18
N ASN A 5 -47.06 -38.59 14.40
CA ASN A 5 -45.80 -39.27 14.66
C ASN A 5 -45.19 -39.73 13.32
N PHE A 6 -43.99 -40.36 13.38
CA PHE A 6 -43.20 -41.07 12.35
C PHE A 6 -42.02 -40.26 11.79
N LEU A 7 -40.78 -40.76 11.67
CA LEU A 7 -40.15 -42.04 11.98
C LEU A 7 -38.63 -41.83 11.83
N LYS A 8 -37.83 -42.35 12.77
CA LYS A 8 -36.36 -42.44 12.64
C LYS A 8 -36.01 -43.48 11.58
N MET A 9 -35.13 -43.17 10.64
CA MET A 9 -34.47 -44.20 9.82
C MET A 9 -32.95 -43.95 9.78
N PHE A 10 -32.25 -44.88 10.40
CA PHE A 10 -30.81 -45.03 10.48
C PHE A 10 -30.38 -45.85 9.27
N ALA A 11 -29.50 -45.33 8.40
CA ALA A 11 -28.99 -46.05 7.24
C ALA A 11 -27.49 -46.34 7.45
N LEU A 12 -27.23 -47.63 7.65
CA LEU A 12 -25.94 -48.29 7.78
C LEU A 12 -25.33 -48.48 6.39
N PHE A 13 -24.15 -47.91 6.10
CA PHE A 13 -23.37 -48.26 4.91
C PHE A 13 -22.27 -49.26 5.25
N LEU A 14 -22.39 -50.41 4.59
CA LEU A 14 -21.61 -51.63 4.73
C LEU A 14 -20.34 -51.54 3.88
N ALA A 15 -19.19 -51.79 4.50
CA ALA A 15 -17.92 -52.00 3.83
C ALA A 15 -17.87 -53.38 3.17
N ILE A 16 -17.45 -53.44 1.90
CA ILE A 16 -17.04 -54.68 1.23
C ILE A 16 -15.71 -54.40 0.54
N GLY A 17 -14.67 -55.12 0.99
CA GLY A 17 -13.38 -55.19 0.33
C GLY A 17 -13.36 -56.28 -0.74
N ILE A 18 -12.57 -56.05 -1.77
CA ILE A 18 -12.02 -57.08 -2.66
C ILE A 18 -10.58 -56.70 -2.99
N THR A 19 -9.70 -57.68 -2.76
CA THR A 19 -8.26 -57.68 -3.02
C THR A 19 -7.96 -58.05 -4.46
N SER A 20 -6.94 -57.45 -5.08
CA SER A 20 -6.14 -58.12 -6.13
C SER A 20 -4.76 -57.46 -6.32
N CYS A 21 -3.72 -58.28 -6.09
CA CYS A 21 -2.32 -58.33 -6.58
C CYS A 21 -1.68 -57.07 -7.19
N THR A 22 -0.69 -56.44 -6.56
CA THR A 22 0.77 -56.75 -6.51
C THR A 22 1.51 -56.61 -7.85
N SER A 23 2.31 -55.56 -7.96
CA SER A 23 3.63 -55.61 -8.58
C SER A 23 4.61 -54.94 -7.61
N GLU A 24 5.52 -55.76 -7.07
CA GLU A 24 6.65 -55.34 -6.27
C GLU A 24 7.58 -54.44 -7.10
N SER A 25 7.87 -53.25 -6.58
CA SER A 25 9.17 -52.61 -6.76
C SER A 25 9.68 -52.32 -5.35
N THR A 26 10.56 -53.19 -4.89
CA THR A 26 11.46 -52.90 -3.79
C THR A 26 12.26 -51.68 -4.15
N ASP A 27 12.21 -50.65 -3.31
CA ASP A 27 13.38 -49.88 -2.92
C ASP A 27 13.12 -49.34 -1.51
N GLU A 28 13.75 -50.01 -0.54
CA GLU A 28 14.14 -49.36 0.70
C GLU A 28 15.27 -48.40 0.34
N ASP A 29 15.06 -47.09 0.52
CA ASP A 29 16.07 -46.25 1.12
C ASP A 29 15.44 -45.00 1.76
N GLY A 30 15.58 -44.93 3.07
CA GLY A 30 15.37 -43.69 3.83
C GLY A 30 16.58 -42.79 3.62
N GLY A 31 16.63 -42.13 2.46
CA GLY A 31 17.63 -41.13 2.10
C GLY A 31 16.96 -39.79 1.82
N ASN A 32 17.41 -38.74 2.49
CA ASN A 32 16.95 -37.37 2.32
C ASN A 32 17.42 -36.82 0.95
N ASN A 33 16.82 -37.27 -0.16
CA ASN A 33 17.10 -36.80 -1.51
C ASN A 33 16.34 -35.49 -1.75
N ALA A 34 16.90 -34.38 -1.27
CA ALA A 34 16.55 -33.10 -1.84
C ALA A 34 16.97 -33.14 -3.32
N GLY A 35 16.01 -33.16 -4.25
CA GLY A 35 16.26 -33.32 -5.68
C GLY A 35 16.88 -32.08 -6.33
N LEU A 36 17.15 -32.16 -7.64
CA LEU A 36 17.61 -31.03 -8.43
C LEU A 36 16.47 -30.00 -8.61
N THR A 37 16.65 -28.79 -8.09
CA THR A 37 15.62 -27.74 -8.01
C THR A 37 16.11 -26.43 -8.59
N LEU A 38 15.22 -25.74 -9.30
CA LEU A 38 15.39 -24.38 -9.81
C LEU A 38 14.45 -23.44 -9.04
N SER A 39 15.01 -22.34 -8.56
CA SER A 39 14.27 -21.23 -7.95
C SER A 39 14.69 -19.90 -8.61
N ALA A 40 13.81 -18.90 -8.51
CA ALA A 40 14.11 -17.54 -8.93
C ALA A 40 13.99 -16.60 -7.73
N SER A 41 14.68 -15.46 -7.80
CA SER A 41 14.60 -14.38 -6.82
C SER A 41 13.18 -13.85 -6.63
N LYS A 42 12.36 -13.88 -7.69
CA LYS A 42 10.94 -13.53 -7.72
C LYS A 42 10.23 -14.31 -8.82
N THR A 43 8.96 -14.63 -8.62
CA THR A 43 8.11 -15.31 -9.63
C THR A 43 7.04 -14.41 -10.25
N ARG A 44 6.93 -13.16 -9.77
CA ARG A 44 6.13 -12.10 -10.38
C ARG A 44 6.94 -10.82 -10.39
N VAL A 45 7.06 -10.17 -11.54
CA VAL A 45 7.92 -9.00 -11.75
C VAL A 45 7.34 -8.04 -12.78
N TYR A 46 7.80 -6.79 -12.78
CA TYR A 46 7.52 -5.87 -13.87
C TYR A 46 8.34 -6.20 -15.12
N ASP A 47 7.84 -5.79 -16.28
CA ASP A 47 8.62 -5.85 -17.52
C ASP A 47 9.96 -5.11 -17.36
N PHE A 48 11.01 -5.63 -18.00
CA PHE A 48 12.40 -5.15 -17.88
C PHE A 48 13.03 -5.27 -16.48
N SER A 49 12.53 -6.18 -15.64
CA SER A 49 13.15 -6.52 -14.37
C SER A 49 14.27 -7.56 -14.52
N LEU A 50 15.35 -7.39 -13.77
CA LEU A 50 16.36 -8.43 -13.61
C LEU A 50 15.87 -9.48 -12.60
N ILE A 51 15.84 -10.74 -13.02
CA ILE A 51 15.65 -11.90 -12.13
C ILE A 51 16.93 -12.71 -12.06
N THR A 52 17.19 -13.31 -10.90
CA THR A 52 18.32 -14.22 -10.68
C THR A 52 17.80 -15.59 -10.31
N PHE A 53 18.39 -16.62 -10.91
CA PHE A 53 18.06 -18.01 -10.71
C PHE A 53 19.11 -18.70 -9.83
N THR A 54 18.66 -19.67 -9.05
CA THR A 54 19.51 -20.57 -8.26
C THR A 54 19.13 -22.01 -8.55
N VAL A 55 20.13 -22.84 -8.83
CA VAL A 55 19.98 -24.28 -9.08
C VAL A 55 20.65 -25.04 -7.93
N MET A 56 19.86 -25.81 -7.19
CA MET A 56 20.34 -26.62 -6.07
C MET A 56 20.22 -28.11 -6.42
N ASN A 57 21.30 -28.87 -6.28
CA ASN A 57 21.27 -30.34 -6.24
C ASN A 57 21.27 -30.78 -4.78
N GLY A 58 20.06 -31.00 -4.25
CA GLY A 58 19.84 -31.11 -2.82
C GLY A 58 20.28 -29.87 -2.06
N ASN A 59 21.29 -30.01 -1.21
CA ASN A 59 21.84 -28.87 -0.46
C ASN A 59 23.07 -28.24 -1.13
N THR A 60 23.46 -28.70 -2.32
CA THR A 60 24.62 -28.19 -3.05
C THR A 60 24.18 -27.20 -4.11
N ASP A 61 24.67 -25.96 -4.04
CA ASP A 61 24.50 -24.99 -5.12
C ASP A 61 25.33 -25.41 -6.33
N VAL A 62 24.64 -25.71 -7.43
CA VAL A 62 25.22 -26.11 -8.72
C VAL A 62 24.95 -25.08 -9.82
N THR A 63 24.51 -23.87 -9.45
CA THR A 63 24.07 -22.80 -10.36
C THR A 63 25.10 -22.49 -11.44
N SER A 64 26.39 -22.39 -11.08
CA SER A 64 27.46 -22.07 -12.03
C SER A 64 27.74 -23.16 -13.06
N SER A 65 27.28 -24.38 -12.81
CA SER A 65 27.51 -25.56 -13.65
C SER A 65 26.25 -26.05 -14.36
N ALA A 66 25.09 -25.47 -14.04
CA ALA A 66 23.83 -25.75 -14.70
C ALA A 66 23.63 -24.86 -15.93
N VAL A 67 22.91 -25.36 -16.93
CA VAL A 67 22.45 -24.57 -18.07
C VAL A 67 21.01 -24.15 -17.81
N ILE A 68 20.80 -22.87 -17.52
CA ILE A 68 19.46 -22.29 -17.30
C ILE A 68 18.90 -21.85 -18.65
N SER A 69 17.61 -22.12 -18.89
CA SER A 69 16.86 -21.71 -20.07
C SER A 69 15.61 -20.95 -19.67
N VAL A 70 15.23 -19.92 -20.44
CA VAL A 70 13.95 -19.21 -20.34
C VAL A 70 13.23 -19.34 -21.67
N ASP A 71 11.97 -19.77 -21.64
CA ASP A 71 11.15 -20.12 -22.81
C ASP A 71 11.86 -21.10 -23.77
N GLY A 72 12.64 -22.03 -23.18
CA GLY A 72 13.42 -23.03 -23.91
C GLY A 72 14.73 -22.52 -24.51
N ALA A 73 15.04 -21.23 -24.39
CA ALA A 73 16.30 -20.64 -24.86
C ALA A 73 17.32 -20.54 -23.71
N PRO A 74 18.54 -21.11 -23.85
CA PRO A 74 19.60 -20.98 -22.84
C PRO A 74 20.00 -19.52 -22.61
N ILE A 75 20.23 -19.15 -21.35
CA ILE A 75 20.74 -17.83 -20.96
C ILE A 75 22.23 -17.88 -20.58
N SER A 76 22.89 -16.72 -20.60
CA SER A 76 24.28 -16.60 -20.12
C SER A 76 24.29 -16.28 -18.62
N GLY A 77 25.00 -17.08 -17.84
CA GLY A 77 25.01 -16.96 -16.38
C GLY A 77 23.68 -17.36 -15.76
N ASN A 78 23.37 -16.81 -14.59
CA ASN A 78 22.17 -17.14 -13.82
C ASN A 78 21.20 -15.98 -13.65
N SER A 79 21.36 -14.89 -14.40
CA SER A 79 20.47 -13.74 -14.34
C SER A 79 19.89 -13.43 -15.71
N PHE A 80 18.65 -12.99 -15.73
CA PHE A 80 17.90 -12.74 -16.95
C PHE A 80 17.11 -11.44 -16.80
N ASN A 81 17.24 -10.54 -17.77
CA ASN A 81 16.37 -9.36 -17.83
C ASN A 81 15.09 -9.76 -18.56
N VAL A 82 13.99 -9.90 -17.82
CA VAL A 82 12.72 -10.32 -18.42
C VAL A 82 12.22 -9.24 -19.37
N SER A 83 11.67 -9.67 -20.50
CA SER A 83 11.06 -8.74 -21.47
C SER A 83 9.77 -9.31 -22.04
N GLY A 84 8.76 -8.44 -22.16
CA GLY A 84 7.45 -8.75 -22.70
C GLY A 84 6.54 -9.39 -21.65
N VAL A 85 5.39 -8.75 -21.42
CA VAL A 85 4.32 -9.20 -20.52
C VAL A 85 3.84 -10.62 -20.83
N GLY A 86 3.47 -11.34 -19.77
CA GLY A 86 2.96 -12.71 -19.80
C GLY A 86 3.86 -13.67 -19.04
N THR A 87 3.49 -14.95 -19.07
CA THR A 87 4.22 -15.99 -18.37
C THR A 87 5.47 -16.42 -19.16
N LYS A 88 6.63 -16.38 -18.50
CA LYS A 88 7.89 -16.98 -18.97
C LYS A 88 8.13 -18.28 -18.22
N THR A 89 8.63 -19.31 -18.91
CA THR A 89 8.95 -20.59 -18.27
C THR A 89 10.46 -20.76 -18.16
N ALA A 90 10.97 -20.87 -16.94
CA ALA A 90 12.38 -21.17 -16.68
C ALA A 90 12.58 -22.64 -16.34
N THR A 91 13.64 -23.24 -16.89
CA THR A 91 14.12 -24.60 -16.57
C THR A 91 15.64 -24.58 -16.48
N ALA A 92 16.24 -25.59 -15.87
CA ALA A 92 17.67 -25.80 -15.94
C ALA A 92 18.04 -27.27 -16.13
N VAL A 93 19.24 -27.50 -16.66
CA VAL A 93 19.82 -28.83 -16.83
C VAL A 93 21.17 -28.90 -16.13
N PHE A 94 21.36 -29.92 -15.30
CA PHE A 94 22.64 -30.23 -14.65
C PHE A 94 22.94 -31.72 -14.83
N ASN A 95 24.12 -32.07 -15.36
CA ASN A 95 24.53 -33.45 -15.65
C ASN A 95 23.51 -34.30 -16.46
N GLY A 96 22.71 -33.65 -17.32
CA GLY A 96 21.70 -34.31 -18.15
C GLY A 96 20.34 -34.50 -17.47
N GLU A 97 20.20 -34.10 -16.21
CA GLU A 97 18.93 -34.10 -15.48
C GLU A 97 18.28 -32.71 -15.54
N ASN A 98 16.95 -32.68 -15.72
CA ASN A 98 16.16 -31.45 -15.74
C ASN A 98 15.71 -31.08 -14.32
N THR A 99 15.63 -29.78 -14.03
CA THR A 99 14.95 -29.26 -12.83
C THR A 99 13.43 -29.30 -12.98
N ASN A 100 12.71 -28.87 -11.94
CA ASN A 100 11.35 -28.38 -12.08
C ASN A 100 11.26 -27.23 -13.10
N SER A 101 10.08 -27.06 -13.69
CA SER A 101 9.72 -25.85 -14.44
C SER A 101 9.24 -24.78 -13.47
N LEU A 102 9.69 -23.54 -13.69
CA LEU A 102 9.30 -22.38 -12.88
C LEU A 102 8.64 -21.34 -13.79
N ASN A 103 7.43 -20.94 -13.44
CA ASN A 103 6.72 -19.87 -14.15
C ASN A 103 7.07 -18.52 -13.52
N ILE A 104 7.42 -17.55 -14.36
CA ILE A 104 7.62 -16.15 -14.01
C ILE A 104 6.52 -15.34 -14.68
N ASP A 105 5.68 -14.67 -13.90
CA ASP A 105 4.66 -13.78 -14.42
C ASP A 105 5.22 -12.36 -14.58
N VAL A 106 5.27 -11.88 -15.82
CA VAL A 106 5.77 -10.56 -16.17
C VAL A 106 4.58 -9.65 -16.43
N ILE A 107 4.47 -8.55 -15.69
CA ILE A 107 3.31 -7.65 -15.74
C ILE A 107 3.71 -6.20 -16.03
N ASN A 108 2.74 -5.40 -16.45
CA ASN A 108 2.85 -3.95 -16.34
C ASN A 108 2.40 -3.50 -14.94
N PRO A 109 2.86 -2.33 -14.47
CA PRO A 109 2.27 -1.68 -13.30
C PRO A 109 0.77 -1.52 -13.46
N SER A 110 0.01 -1.96 -12.47
CA SER A 110 -1.46 -1.88 -12.49
C SER A 110 -1.99 -0.58 -11.86
N PHE A 111 -1.15 0.14 -11.12
CA PHE A 111 -1.57 1.25 -10.28
C PHE A 111 -0.79 2.53 -10.59
N SER A 112 -1.52 3.64 -10.61
CA SER A 112 -1.02 4.99 -10.48
C SER A 112 -0.17 5.16 -9.21
N THR A 113 0.84 6.00 -9.32
CA THR A 113 1.71 6.34 -8.20
C THR A 113 1.25 7.65 -7.62
N LYS A 114 0.92 7.64 -6.33
CA LYS A 114 0.56 8.83 -5.57
C LYS A 114 1.56 9.07 -4.43
N ALA A 115 1.56 10.28 -3.88
CA ALA A 115 2.40 10.66 -2.76
C ALA A 115 1.61 11.37 -1.66
N LEU A 116 2.12 11.33 -0.43
CA LEU A 116 1.49 11.91 0.75
C LEU A 116 2.32 13.09 1.27
N ILE A 117 1.63 14.17 1.64
CA ILE A 117 2.12 15.27 2.46
C ILE A 117 1.38 15.22 3.79
N GLU A 118 2.10 15.09 4.91
CA GLU A 118 1.56 15.40 6.24
C GLU A 118 2.03 16.81 6.63
N ASP A 119 1.13 17.80 6.62
CA ASP A 119 1.37 19.20 6.99
C ASP A 119 1.10 19.42 8.48
N TYR A 120 2.15 19.48 9.29
CA TYR A 120 2.05 19.84 10.70
C TYR A 120 1.90 21.35 10.81
N THR A 121 0.73 21.80 11.28
CA THR A 121 0.26 23.18 11.13
C THR A 121 -0.56 23.70 12.31
N GLY A 122 -1.01 24.96 12.22
CA GLY A 122 -1.92 25.59 13.18
C GLY A 122 -2.37 26.99 12.74
N ALA A 123 -3.60 27.36 13.08
CA ALA A 123 -4.19 28.67 12.75
C ALA A 123 -3.41 29.86 13.36
N TRP A 124 -2.73 29.62 14.49
CA TRP A 124 -1.89 30.61 15.17
C TRP A 124 -0.49 30.78 14.54
N CYS A 125 -0.09 29.87 13.65
CA CYS A 125 1.27 29.82 13.12
C CYS A 125 1.42 30.74 11.90
N GLY A 126 2.17 31.84 12.06
CA GLY A 126 2.33 32.84 11.00
C GLY A 126 3.07 32.36 9.74
N TRP A 127 3.90 31.33 9.83
CA TRP A 127 4.61 30.78 8.66
C TRP A 127 3.83 29.66 7.95
N CYS A 128 2.78 29.12 8.57
CA CYS A 128 1.99 28.01 8.06
C CYS A 128 1.27 28.27 6.73
N PRO A 129 0.83 29.51 6.39
CA PRO A 129 0.32 29.83 5.06
C PRO A 129 1.29 29.49 3.91
N ARG A 130 2.59 29.32 4.17
CA ARG A 130 3.56 28.86 3.16
C ARG A 130 3.28 27.44 2.69
N ILE A 131 2.97 26.51 3.60
CA ILE A 131 2.71 25.11 3.21
C ILE A 131 1.35 25.01 2.52
N SER A 132 0.31 25.67 3.05
CA SER A 132 -1.00 25.71 2.40
C SER A 132 -0.91 26.27 0.97
N GLN A 133 -0.15 27.36 0.75
CA GLN A 133 0.11 27.86 -0.60
C GLN A 133 0.90 26.85 -1.45
N GLY A 134 1.88 26.16 -0.87
CA GLY A 134 2.64 25.12 -1.56
C GLY A 134 1.77 23.97 -2.06
N ILE A 135 0.78 23.54 -1.27
CA ILE A 135 -0.20 22.50 -1.66
C ILE A 135 -1.06 23.01 -2.82
N ILE A 136 -1.58 24.24 -2.73
CA ILE A 136 -2.34 24.88 -3.82
C ILE A 136 -1.51 24.95 -5.11
N ASP A 137 -0.25 25.40 -5.02
CA ASP A 137 0.62 25.52 -6.18
C ASP A 137 0.96 24.15 -6.79
N LEU A 138 1.11 23.13 -5.93
CA LEU A 138 1.34 21.76 -6.35
C LEU A 138 0.14 21.22 -7.12
N HIS A 139 -1.07 21.33 -6.58
CA HIS A 139 -2.30 20.89 -7.24
C HIS A 139 -2.62 21.66 -8.54
N ASN A 140 -2.05 22.85 -8.72
CA ASN A 140 -2.13 23.60 -9.98
C ASN A 140 -1.06 23.18 -11.02
N THR A 141 -0.15 22.27 -10.66
CA THR A 141 0.84 21.68 -11.57
C THR A 141 0.27 20.39 -12.16
N PRO A 142 0.45 20.10 -13.47
CA PRO A 142 -0.05 18.84 -14.05
C PRO A 142 0.48 17.60 -13.32
N GLY A 143 -0.44 16.72 -12.89
CA GLY A 143 -0.14 15.53 -12.08
C GLY A 143 0.10 15.81 -10.60
N GLY A 144 0.00 17.07 -10.17
CA GLY A 144 0.16 17.44 -8.77
C GLY A 144 -1.00 16.99 -7.89
N GLU A 145 -2.17 16.75 -8.48
CA GLU A 145 -3.34 16.16 -7.83
C GLU A 145 -3.07 14.75 -7.25
N ASP A 146 -2.08 14.02 -7.78
CA ASP A 146 -1.64 12.73 -7.24
C ASP A 146 -0.79 12.88 -5.97
N VAL A 147 -0.56 14.10 -5.49
CA VAL A 147 0.04 14.38 -4.20
C VAL A 147 -1.04 14.80 -3.21
N ILE A 148 -1.40 13.87 -2.34
CA ILE A 148 -2.47 13.97 -1.36
C ILE A 148 -1.95 14.62 -0.09
N ALA A 149 -2.66 15.61 0.44
CA ALA A 149 -2.30 16.30 1.67
C ALA A 149 -3.16 15.85 2.86
N VAL A 150 -2.57 15.97 4.05
CA VAL A 150 -3.25 15.80 5.35
C VAL A 150 -2.70 16.88 6.28
N ALA A 151 -3.55 17.80 6.72
CA ALA A 151 -3.21 18.85 7.66
C ALA A 151 -3.40 18.39 9.11
N VAL A 152 -2.30 18.27 9.85
CA VAL A 152 -2.24 17.85 11.25
C VAL A 152 -2.13 19.10 12.13
N HIS A 153 -3.27 19.59 12.58
CA HIS A 153 -3.38 20.80 13.39
C HIS A 153 -2.97 20.58 14.86
N ASN A 154 -2.28 21.58 15.42
CA ASN A 154 -1.88 21.64 16.83
C ASN A 154 -2.39 22.92 17.51
N GLY A 155 -2.91 22.82 18.73
CA GLY A 155 -3.16 23.97 19.60
C GLY A 155 -4.23 24.97 19.13
N ASP A 156 -5.19 24.51 18.33
CA ASP A 156 -6.33 25.30 17.87
C ASP A 156 -7.63 24.45 17.82
N SER A 157 -8.72 25.02 17.31
CA SER A 157 -10.03 24.33 17.26
C SER A 157 -10.08 23.13 16.29
N MET A 158 -9.04 22.92 15.48
CA MET A 158 -8.91 21.83 14.51
C MET A 158 -7.95 20.74 15.00
N GLU A 159 -7.41 20.88 16.22
CA GLU A 159 -6.42 19.96 16.77
C GLU A 159 -6.86 18.49 16.74
N PHE A 160 -5.95 17.64 16.24
CA PHE A 160 -6.15 16.20 16.22
C PHE A 160 -5.61 15.57 17.52
N PRO A 161 -6.38 14.71 18.23
CA PRO A 161 -5.96 14.19 19.54
C PRO A 161 -4.63 13.43 19.58
N LEU A 162 -4.21 12.83 18.45
CA LEU A 162 -2.94 12.10 18.35
C LEU A 162 -1.84 12.92 17.65
N GLU A 163 -2.03 14.22 17.43
CA GLU A 163 -1.03 15.10 16.81
C GLU A 163 0.33 14.97 17.50
N ALA A 164 0.38 15.08 18.83
CA ALA A 164 1.64 15.06 19.56
C ALA A 164 2.40 13.73 19.39
N GLN A 165 1.67 12.61 19.27
CA GLN A 165 2.24 11.29 19.01
C GLN A 165 2.84 11.23 17.60
N MET A 166 2.09 11.68 16.59
CA MET A 166 2.56 11.75 15.20
C MET A 166 3.80 12.66 15.09
N ARG A 167 3.71 13.86 15.65
CA ARG A 167 4.78 14.85 15.64
C ARG A 167 6.06 14.32 16.27
N SER A 168 5.94 13.62 17.41
CA SER A 168 7.08 12.98 18.07
C SER A 168 7.70 11.86 17.23
N GLN A 169 6.89 11.04 16.55
CA GLN A 169 7.37 9.94 15.72
C GLN A 169 8.23 10.43 14.55
N PHE A 170 7.86 11.55 13.95
CA PHE A 170 8.56 12.09 12.77
C PHE A 170 9.56 13.20 13.10
N GLY A 171 9.83 13.43 14.40
CA GLY A 171 10.86 14.38 14.83
C GLY A 171 10.51 15.84 14.53
N VAL A 172 9.23 16.17 14.43
CA VAL A 172 8.76 17.53 14.10
C VAL A 172 8.83 18.41 15.36
N ASN A 173 9.69 19.42 15.32
CA ASN A 173 10.00 20.27 16.48
C ASN A 173 9.51 21.71 16.35
N GLY A 174 8.84 22.06 15.25
CA GLY A 174 8.33 23.39 14.98
C GLY A 174 7.25 23.38 13.91
N PHE A 175 6.60 24.53 13.74
CA PHE A 175 5.53 24.72 12.77
C PHE A 175 5.87 25.89 11.84
N PRO A 176 5.57 25.79 10.53
CA PRO A 176 5.06 24.59 9.86
C PRO A 176 6.17 23.57 9.59
N THR A 177 5.79 22.30 9.47
CA THR A 177 6.65 21.25 8.89
C THR A 177 5.81 20.34 8.01
N GLY A 178 6.17 20.22 6.74
CA GLY A 178 5.57 19.22 5.84
C GLY A 178 6.45 17.98 5.80
N ILE A 179 5.88 16.79 5.90
CA ILE A 179 6.59 15.51 5.78
C ILE A 179 6.10 14.78 4.53
N LEU A 180 7.03 14.41 3.64
CA LEU A 180 6.74 13.70 2.40
C LEU A 180 6.89 12.18 2.60
N ASN A 181 5.84 11.41 2.31
CA ASN A 181 5.81 9.94 2.41
C ASN A 181 6.40 9.37 3.72
N ARG A 182 6.30 10.12 4.83
CA ARG A 182 6.95 9.77 6.12
C ARG A 182 8.45 9.50 6.03
N ASN A 183 9.12 10.04 5.01
CA ASN A 183 10.50 9.73 4.67
C ASN A 183 11.43 10.96 4.72
N GLY A 184 10.88 12.18 4.75
CA GLY A 184 11.69 13.39 4.92
C GLY A 184 10.86 14.66 4.87
N GLU A 185 11.46 15.76 5.34
CA GLU A 185 10.84 17.08 5.33
C GLU A 185 10.70 17.64 3.91
N TRP A 186 9.59 18.35 3.67
CA TRP A 186 9.37 19.15 2.49
C TRP A 186 10.06 20.50 2.67
N ASN A 187 11.05 20.78 1.82
CA ASN A 187 11.86 21.98 1.98
C ASN A 187 11.14 23.22 1.45
N SER A 188 11.29 24.31 2.18
CA SER A 188 10.92 25.63 1.67
C SER A 188 11.84 26.05 0.52
N ALA A 189 11.26 26.56 -0.57
CA ALA A 189 12.02 27.23 -1.62
C ALA A 189 12.36 28.68 -1.22
N SER A 190 11.50 29.31 -0.40
CA SER A 190 11.70 30.64 0.16
C SER A 190 10.89 30.84 1.45
N ALA A 191 10.85 32.06 1.97
CA ALA A 191 9.96 32.40 3.08
C ALA A 191 8.46 32.30 2.73
N HIS A 192 8.11 32.20 1.45
CA HIS A 192 6.72 32.27 0.97
C HIS A 192 6.30 31.10 0.07
N ALA A 193 7.25 30.27 -0.36
CA ALA A 193 7.00 29.15 -1.27
C ALA A 193 7.68 27.85 -0.83
N MET A 194 7.08 26.73 -1.19
CA MET A 194 7.62 25.37 -1.01
C MET A 194 8.30 24.88 -2.29
N ASN A 195 9.22 23.91 -2.16
CA ASN A 195 9.88 23.30 -3.32
C ASN A 195 8.99 22.23 -3.96
N LEU A 196 8.26 22.59 -5.01
CA LEU A 196 7.31 21.69 -5.68
C LEU A 196 7.97 20.48 -6.34
N THR A 197 9.26 20.56 -6.71
CA THR A 197 9.96 19.44 -7.36
C THR A 197 10.12 18.23 -6.44
N GLN A 198 10.20 18.42 -5.11
CA GLN A 198 10.35 17.31 -4.17
C GLN A 198 9.15 16.35 -4.20
N PRO A 199 7.89 16.79 -3.93
CA PRO A 199 6.75 15.91 -3.99
C PRO A 199 6.50 15.37 -5.42
N MET A 200 6.66 16.20 -6.46
CA MET A 200 6.49 15.75 -7.85
C MET A 200 7.47 14.62 -8.22
N SER A 201 8.68 14.63 -7.68
CA SER A 201 9.67 13.57 -7.97
C SER A 201 9.25 12.20 -7.42
N LEU A 202 8.38 12.15 -6.41
CA LEU A 202 7.90 10.91 -5.80
C LEU A 202 6.95 10.13 -6.74
N LEU A 203 6.30 10.83 -7.67
CA LEU A 203 5.38 10.28 -8.65
C LEU A 203 6.09 9.49 -9.78
N ASN A 204 7.41 9.69 -9.95
CA ASN A 204 8.19 9.04 -11.02
C ASN A 204 8.61 7.60 -10.70
N SER A 205 8.18 7.05 -9.57
CA SER A 205 8.57 5.72 -9.11
C SER A 205 7.35 4.83 -8.96
N VAL A 206 7.22 3.86 -9.87
CA VAL A 206 6.23 2.77 -9.80
C VAL A 206 6.17 2.16 -8.40
N LYS A 207 4.94 1.89 -7.93
CA LYS A 207 4.67 1.27 -6.63
C LYS A 207 4.13 -0.15 -6.81
N PRO A 208 4.50 -1.08 -5.92
CA PRO A 208 4.10 -2.48 -6.00
C PRO A 208 2.64 -2.73 -5.57
N LEU A 209 1.91 -1.68 -5.19
CA LEU A 209 0.54 -1.77 -4.70
C LEU A 209 -0.24 -0.48 -4.99
N GLY A 210 -1.57 -0.60 -5.01
CA GLY A 210 -2.52 0.51 -5.10
C GLY A 210 -3.65 0.33 -4.10
N LEU A 211 -4.45 1.38 -3.90
CA LEU A 211 -5.58 1.35 -2.98
C LEU A 211 -6.87 1.78 -3.67
N ALA A 212 -7.98 1.22 -3.20
CA ALA A 212 -9.33 1.62 -3.56
C ALA A 212 -10.15 1.91 -2.29
N ILE A 213 -11.06 2.87 -2.36
CA ILE A 213 -11.86 3.34 -1.22
C ILE A 213 -13.33 3.43 -1.64
N ASN A 214 -14.16 2.72 -0.89
CA ASN A 214 -15.61 2.84 -0.95
C ASN A 214 -16.13 3.25 0.42
N SER A 215 -16.91 4.31 0.53
CA SER A 215 -17.40 4.76 1.83
C SER A 215 -18.86 5.17 1.86
N SER A 216 -19.40 5.20 3.07
CA SER A 216 -20.74 5.70 3.36
C SER A 216 -20.78 6.36 4.73
N MET A 217 -21.73 7.28 4.91
CA MET A 217 -21.94 7.98 6.18
C MET A 217 -23.34 7.65 6.72
N SER A 218 -23.42 7.36 8.02
CA SER A 218 -24.67 7.18 8.73
C SER A 218 -24.63 7.92 10.07
N GLY A 219 -25.44 8.97 10.19
CA GLY A 219 -25.41 9.86 11.34
C GLY A 219 -24.04 10.48 11.52
N ASN A 220 -23.38 10.16 12.64
CA ASN A 220 -22.07 10.68 13.00
C ASN A 220 -20.93 9.65 12.78
N SER A 221 -21.16 8.62 11.99
CA SER A 221 -20.19 7.57 11.70
C SER A 221 -19.94 7.47 10.20
N VAL A 222 -18.68 7.37 9.81
CA VAL A 222 -18.26 7.02 8.46
C VAL A 222 -17.81 5.56 8.47
N SER A 223 -18.32 4.77 7.54
CA SER A 223 -17.90 3.38 7.27
C SER A 223 -17.18 3.35 5.94
N ALA A 224 -15.97 2.79 5.90
CA ALA A 224 -15.13 2.75 4.72
C ALA A 224 -14.62 1.33 4.48
N THR A 225 -14.88 0.80 3.28
CA THR A 225 -14.22 -0.40 2.77
C THR A 225 -13.00 0.04 1.98
N ILE A 226 -11.83 -0.36 2.46
CA ILE A 226 -10.54 -0.05 1.86
C ILE A 226 -9.95 -1.34 1.34
N LYS A 227 -9.46 -1.29 0.09
CA LYS A 227 -8.78 -2.39 -0.55
C LYS A 227 -7.34 -2.02 -0.85
N VAL A 228 -6.45 -3.00 -0.75
CA VAL A 228 -5.05 -2.90 -1.17
C VAL A 228 -4.80 -4.00 -2.19
N GLY A 229 -4.54 -3.62 -3.44
CA GLY A 229 -4.16 -4.53 -4.50
C GLY A 229 -2.63 -4.59 -4.60
N PHE A 230 -2.08 -5.80 -4.74
CA PHE A 230 -0.63 -6.01 -4.82
C PHE A 230 -0.23 -6.46 -6.22
N ASP A 231 0.62 -5.69 -6.88
CA ASP A 231 1.25 -6.12 -8.13
C ASP A 231 2.33 -7.16 -7.87
N LEU A 232 3.09 -6.99 -6.78
CA LEU A 232 4.25 -7.82 -6.44
C LEU A 232 4.16 -8.28 -4.98
N ASP A 233 4.89 -9.35 -4.64
CA ASP A 233 5.05 -9.77 -3.25
C ASP A 233 5.69 -8.65 -2.41
N THR A 234 5.12 -8.42 -1.24
CA THR A 234 5.59 -7.44 -0.26
C THR A 234 5.55 -8.03 1.14
N GLU A 235 6.21 -7.36 2.09
CA GLU A 235 6.26 -7.83 3.48
C GLU A 235 6.13 -6.66 4.46
N ASN A 236 5.60 -6.95 5.65
CA ASN A 236 5.49 -6.00 6.77
C ASN A 236 4.70 -4.72 6.45
N MET A 237 3.78 -4.80 5.48
CA MET A 237 2.91 -3.68 5.14
C MET A 237 1.83 -3.45 6.20
N LYS A 238 1.53 -2.16 6.44
CA LYS A 238 0.46 -1.72 7.33
C LYS A 238 -0.43 -0.70 6.66
N LEU A 239 -1.74 -0.80 6.87
CA LEU A 239 -2.72 0.14 6.37
C LEU A 239 -2.93 1.27 7.39
N VAL A 240 -2.87 2.52 6.94
CA VAL A 240 -3.31 3.70 7.67
C VAL A 240 -4.51 4.29 6.94
N ALA A 241 -5.55 4.66 7.68
CA ALA A 241 -6.71 5.34 7.11
C ALA A 241 -7.20 6.48 8.02
N MET A 242 -7.52 7.62 7.41
CA MET A 242 -7.80 8.89 8.07
C MET A 242 -9.03 9.56 7.48
N LEU A 243 -9.78 10.28 8.31
CA LEU A 243 -10.93 11.11 7.93
C LEU A 243 -10.51 12.58 7.99
N LEU A 244 -10.73 13.30 6.89
CA LEU A 244 -10.40 14.70 6.75
C LEU A 244 -11.66 15.59 6.70
N GLU A 245 -11.51 16.85 7.11
CA GLU A 245 -12.50 17.93 6.96
C GLU A 245 -11.98 18.98 5.99
N ASN A 246 -12.86 19.42 5.08
CA ASN A 246 -12.60 20.52 4.15
C ASN A 246 -13.52 21.72 4.40
N GLY A 247 -13.14 22.86 3.85
CA GLY A 247 -13.94 24.07 3.81
C GLY A 247 -14.11 24.77 5.15
N LYS A 248 -13.28 24.48 6.16
CA LYS A 248 -13.45 25.10 7.48
C LYS A 248 -12.92 26.53 7.46
N VAL A 249 -13.81 27.51 7.60
CA VAL A 249 -13.42 28.92 7.66
C VAL A 249 -12.99 29.32 9.07
N ALA A 250 -11.73 29.75 9.21
CA ALA A 250 -11.18 30.31 10.44
C ALA A 250 -10.12 31.39 10.13
N ALA A 251 -9.70 32.16 11.15
CA ALA A 251 -8.66 33.16 10.97
C ALA A 251 -7.27 32.50 11.06
N GLN A 252 -6.40 32.81 10.10
CA GLN A 252 -5.02 32.31 10.04
C GLN A 252 -4.02 33.46 10.26
N THR A 253 -3.08 33.28 11.19
CA THR A 253 -1.95 34.20 11.35
C THR A 253 -1.02 34.10 10.14
N ASN A 254 -0.46 35.22 9.67
CA ASN A 254 0.34 35.24 8.45
C ASN A 254 1.55 36.19 8.54
N TYR A 255 2.74 35.62 8.29
CA TYR A 255 4.04 36.29 8.17
C TYR A 255 4.59 36.21 6.74
N THR A 256 3.83 35.61 5.82
CA THR A 256 4.19 35.46 4.42
C THR A 256 3.57 36.57 3.56
N ASN A 257 4.01 36.67 2.31
CA ASN A 257 3.36 37.55 1.33
C ASN A 257 2.11 36.92 0.68
N ASN A 258 1.77 35.68 1.04
CA ASN A 258 0.58 34.99 0.54
C ASN A 258 -0.68 35.67 1.08
N TRP A 259 -1.81 35.53 0.38
CA TRP A 259 -3.07 36.24 0.67
C TRP A 259 -2.89 37.77 0.85
N GLY A 260 -2.03 38.38 0.04
CA GLY A 260 -1.78 39.83 0.04
C GLY A 260 -0.93 40.34 1.21
N GLY A 261 -0.29 39.44 1.99
CA GLY A 261 0.63 39.83 3.06
C GLY A 261 -0.03 40.47 4.28
N VAL A 262 -1.34 40.30 4.43
CA VAL A 262 -2.06 40.75 5.64
C VAL A 262 -1.59 39.94 6.85
N SER A 263 -1.49 40.56 8.03
CA SER A 263 -0.99 39.89 9.25
C SER A 263 -1.92 38.79 9.78
N THR A 264 -3.20 38.86 9.42
CA THR A 264 -4.20 37.85 9.73
C THR A 264 -5.15 37.73 8.55
N ILE A 265 -5.29 36.50 8.03
CA ILE A 265 -6.23 36.17 6.96
C ILE A 265 -7.54 35.80 7.64
N SER A 266 -8.51 36.70 7.66
CA SER A 266 -9.70 36.57 8.53
C SER A 266 -10.66 35.45 8.12
N ASN A 267 -10.73 35.14 6.82
CA ASN A 267 -11.60 34.12 6.25
C ASN A 267 -10.75 33.09 5.51
N PHE A 268 -9.75 32.53 6.20
CA PHE A 268 -8.94 31.48 5.62
C PHE A 268 -9.73 30.18 5.61
N GLU A 269 -9.77 29.53 4.46
CA GLU A 269 -10.40 28.21 4.31
C GLU A 269 -9.35 27.14 4.57
N HIS A 270 -9.54 26.37 5.63
CA HIS A 270 -8.71 25.23 5.97
C HIS A 270 -9.28 23.96 5.33
N ASN A 271 -8.41 23.23 4.63
CA ASN A 271 -8.71 21.98 3.93
C ASN A 271 -7.79 20.86 4.43
N ASP A 272 -8.12 19.63 4.06
CA ASP A 272 -7.36 18.41 4.37
C ASP A 272 -7.17 18.17 5.88
N ILE A 273 -8.03 18.74 6.75
CA ILE A 273 -7.82 18.76 8.20
C ILE A 273 -8.02 17.36 8.77
N LEU A 274 -7.00 16.77 9.37
CA LEU A 274 -7.12 15.47 10.04
C LEU A 274 -8.07 15.54 11.24
N ARG A 275 -9.22 14.85 11.16
CA ARG A 275 -10.23 14.82 12.23
C ARG A 275 -10.29 13.49 12.96
N ALA A 276 -10.15 12.37 12.27
CA ALA A 276 -10.19 11.05 12.89
C ALA A 276 -9.28 10.05 12.17
N ALA A 277 -8.93 8.95 12.85
CA ALA A 277 -8.26 7.80 12.25
C ALA A 277 -9.18 6.59 12.33
N PHE A 278 -9.19 5.79 11.27
CA PHE A 278 -9.90 4.51 11.19
C PHE A 278 -9.05 3.35 11.73
N THR A 279 -7.73 3.51 11.71
CA THR A 279 -6.69 2.57 12.17
C THR A 279 -5.81 3.23 13.22
N ASP A 280 -4.80 2.52 13.72
CA ASP A 280 -3.66 3.18 14.35
C ASP A 280 -3.02 4.20 13.36
N VAL A 281 -2.55 5.35 13.86
CA VAL A 281 -1.93 6.41 13.03
C VAL A 281 -0.60 6.00 12.41
N PHE A 282 0.00 4.91 12.89
CA PHE A 282 1.18 4.24 12.32
C PHE A 282 0.86 2.92 11.61
N GLY A 283 -0.41 2.55 11.58
CA GLY A 283 -0.97 1.54 10.70
C GLY A 283 -1.30 0.22 11.38
N ASP A 284 -2.38 -0.39 10.90
CA ASP A 284 -2.79 -1.73 11.26
C ASP A 284 -2.14 -2.74 10.29
N ALA A 285 -1.62 -3.85 10.81
CA ALA A 285 -0.91 -4.83 9.98
C ALA A 285 -1.84 -5.48 8.93
N ILE A 286 -1.38 -5.49 7.68
CA ILE A 286 -2.01 -6.32 6.64
C ILE A 286 -1.53 -7.77 6.88
N PRO A 287 -2.41 -8.79 6.89
CA PRO A 287 -1.99 -10.18 7.08
C PRO A 287 -0.93 -10.61 6.05
N ALA A 288 0.13 -11.29 6.49
CA ALA A 288 1.28 -11.63 5.64
C ALA A 288 0.90 -12.50 4.43
N ASP A 289 -0.10 -13.37 4.59
CA ASP A 289 -0.65 -14.22 3.53
C ASP A 289 -1.50 -13.45 2.51
N GLN A 290 -1.79 -12.17 2.75
CA GLN A 290 -2.54 -11.28 1.86
C GLN A 290 -1.68 -10.18 1.21
N GLN A 291 -0.36 -10.19 1.44
CA GLN A 291 0.60 -9.27 0.83
C GLN A 291 1.30 -9.87 -0.41
N VAL A 292 0.59 -10.77 -1.10
CA VAL A 292 1.11 -11.58 -2.20
C VAL A 292 0.78 -10.94 -3.55
N GLY A 293 1.71 -10.96 -4.50
CA GLY A 293 1.50 -10.39 -5.83
C GLY A 293 0.33 -11.04 -6.57
N GLY A 294 -0.56 -10.22 -7.13
CA GLY A 294 -1.82 -10.62 -7.75
C GLY A 294 -3.00 -10.79 -6.78
N SER A 295 -2.81 -10.54 -5.49
CA SER A 295 -3.88 -10.61 -4.48
C SER A 295 -4.44 -9.25 -4.10
N GLU A 296 -5.58 -9.26 -3.40
CA GLU A 296 -6.25 -8.08 -2.85
C GLU A 296 -6.53 -8.34 -1.36
N TYR A 297 -6.09 -7.41 -0.50
CA TYR A 297 -6.56 -7.29 0.89
C TYR A 297 -7.77 -6.35 0.93
N SER A 298 -8.80 -6.67 1.71
CA SER A 298 -10.00 -5.85 1.84
C SER A 298 -10.47 -5.81 3.30
N VAL A 299 -10.75 -4.61 3.81
CA VAL A 299 -11.23 -4.40 5.17
C VAL A 299 -12.28 -3.29 5.23
N THR A 300 -13.32 -3.49 6.03
CA THR A 300 -14.29 -2.44 6.36
C THR A 300 -14.02 -1.91 7.76
N LEU A 301 -13.75 -0.61 7.85
CA LEU A 301 -13.44 0.13 9.07
C LEU A 301 -14.47 1.22 9.31
N SER A 302 -14.53 1.73 10.53
CA SER A 302 -15.42 2.83 10.88
C SER A 302 -14.74 3.85 11.79
N ALA A 303 -15.00 5.14 11.54
CA ALA A 303 -14.58 6.23 12.40
C ALA A 303 -15.78 7.10 12.77
N ASN A 304 -15.78 7.61 14.01
CA ASN A 304 -16.75 8.60 14.45
C ASN A 304 -16.29 10.00 14.04
N ILE A 305 -17.21 10.80 13.53
CA ILE A 305 -16.96 12.20 13.18
C ILE A 305 -16.86 13.01 14.48
N PRO A 306 -15.75 13.74 14.75
CA PRO A 306 -15.67 14.56 15.95
C PRO A 306 -16.70 15.69 15.94
N ALA A 307 -17.12 16.14 17.13
CA ALA A 307 -17.99 17.30 17.23
C ALA A 307 -17.32 18.56 16.64
N GLY A 308 -18.12 19.42 15.99
CA GLY A 308 -17.61 20.65 15.37
C GLY A 308 -16.83 20.42 14.06
N THR A 309 -16.83 19.21 13.51
CA THR A 309 -16.45 18.94 12.12
C THR A 309 -17.52 19.47 11.17
N ASN A 310 -17.09 20.18 10.13
CA ASN A 310 -17.89 20.47 8.97
C ASN A 310 -18.12 19.18 8.18
N THR A 311 -19.37 18.72 8.14
CA THR A 311 -19.73 17.48 7.45
C THR A 311 -20.22 17.70 6.03
N THR A 312 -20.13 18.92 5.49
CA THR A 312 -20.54 19.20 4.11
C THR A 312 -19.54 18.69 3.09
N ASP A 313 -18.26 18.61 3.48
CA ASP A 313 -17.14 18.23 2.65
C ASP A 313 -16.09 17.54 3.54
N MET A 314 -15.92 16.24 3.33
CA MET A 314 -15.03 15.38 4.09
C MET A 314 -14.46 14.33 3.16
N ASP A 315 -13.22 13.96 3.42
CA ASP A 315 -12.50 12.97 2.64
C ASP A 315 -11.98 11.83 3.50
N ILE A 316 -11.67 10.73 2.83
CA ILE A 316 -10.90 9.62 3.40
C ILE A 316 -9.58 9.56 2.65
N VAL A 317 -8.50 9.58 3.42
CA VAL A 317 -7.15 9.29 2.90
C VAL A 317 -6.70 7.96 3.49
N ALA A 318 -6.40 7.00 2.61
CA ALA A 318 -5.88 5.69 2.97
C ALA A 318 -4.53 5.47 2.32
N PHE A 319 -3.56 4.94 3.06
CA PHE A 319 -2.23 4.67 2.54
C PHE A 319 -1.59 3.46 3.21
N VAL A 320 -0.68 2.83 2.49
CA VAL A 320 0.12 1.72 3.02
C VAL A 320 1.50 2.23 3.41
N VAL A 321 1.99 1.81 4.57
CA VAL A 321 3.38 2.00 5.00
C VAL A 321 4.14 0.68 5.02
N ASP A 322 5.43 0.75 4.71
CA ASP A 322 6.34 -0.40 4.81
C ASP A 322 6.78 -0.68 6.26
N GLY A 323 7.60 -1.72 6.45
CA GLY A 323 8.15 -2.09 7.76
C GLY A 323 9.02 -1.01 8.43
N SER A 324 9.45 0.02 7.69
CA SER A 324 10.16 1.19 8.22
C SER A 324 9.22 2.37 8.54
N GLY A 325 7.94 2.25 8.25
CA GLY A 325 6.92 3.28 8.48
C GLY A 325 6.81 4.31 7.35
N LYS A 326 7.46 4.08 6.21
CA LYS A 326 7.41 4.99 5.04
C LYS A 326 6.24 4.66 4.15
N VAL A 327 5.60 5.69 3.58
CA VAL A 327 4.46 5.51 2.69
C VAL A 327 4.92 4.87 1.37
N VAL A 328 4.24 3.79 1.00
CA VAL A 328 4.44 3.07 -0.27
C VAL A 328 3.55 3.68 -1.35
N ASN A 329 2.23 3.75 -1.11
CA ASN A 329 1.26 4.42 -1.98
C ASN A 329 0.07 4.93 -1.14
N VAL A 330 -0.72 5.85 -1.69
CA VAL A 330 -1.86 6.50 -1.05
C VAL A 330 -3.03 6.60 -2.02
N GLN A 331 -4.25 6.65 -1.50
CA GLN A 331 -5.46 6.98 -2.24
C GLN A 331 -6.33 7.94 -1.41
N HIS A 332 -7.07 8.79 -2.11
CA HIS A 332 -8.02 9.73 -1.56
C HIS A 332 -9.42 9.47 -2.14
N ALA A 333 -10.46 9.70 -1.34
CA ALA A 333 -11.84 9.69 -1.82
C ALA A 333 -12.73 10.57 -0.95
N GLU A 334 -13.63 11.32 -1.59
CA GLU A 334 -14.73 12.00 -0.89
C GLU A 334 -15.58 10.98 -0.10
N VAL A 335 -16.04 11.38 1.09
CA VAL A 335 -16.93 10.53 1.89
C VAL A 335 -18.25 10.32 1.14
N GLY A 336 -18.60 9.04 0.93
CA GLY A 336 -19.77 8.64 0.13
C GLY A 336 -19.44 8.30 -1.33
N ALA A 337 -18.21 8.56 -1.78
CA ALA A 337 -17.75 8.17 -3.11
C ALA A 337 -17.23 6.73 -3.16
N ASN A 338 -17.12 6.23 -4.40
CA ASN A 338 -16.45 4.98 -4.73
C ASN A 338 -15.29 5.29 -5.68
N VAL A 339 -14.07 5.22 -5.17
CA VAL A 339 -12.83 5.32 -5.95
C VAL A 339 -12.24 3.92 -6.06
N ASP A 340 -12.21 3.40 -7.29
CA ASP A 340 -11.62 2.10 -7.60
C ASP A 340 -10.09 2.24 -7.76
N PHE A 341 -9.39 1.13 -8.04
CA PHE A 341 -7.99 1.18 -8.42
C PHE A 341 -7.79 1.98 -9.72
N ASP A 342 -6.72 2.75 -9.76
CA ASP A 342 -6.26 3.55 -10.88
C ASP A 342 -4.73 3.54 -10.97
#